data_AF-A0A535HZF4-F1
#
_entry.id   AF-A0A535HZF4-F1
#
_cell.length_a   1.000
_cell.length_b   1.000
_cell.length_c   1.000
_cell.angle_alpha   90.00
_cell.angle_beta   90.00
_cell.angle_gamma   90.00
#
_symmetry.space_group_name_H-M   'P 1'
#
loop_
_entity.id
_entity.type
_entity.pdbx_description
1 polymer ?
#
loop_
_entity_poly.entity_id
_entity_poly.type
_entity_poly.pdbx_seq_one_letter_code
_entity_poly.pdbx_strand_id
1 'polypeptide(L)'
;MAARRPPAATGSGSVRQSTIRARRAADKRDVSLDVRRMSEELDGAVALRPKRSAVSESAREEDALRAQLLQLQRTAEEELARRSGASLEPADAAPVPIERLSSISREIPRLASQWPRGLGAMLRTPQALRQASAGVATFARSQAALAARRRRGDDQVDEFGFDPEWTETLVPFFTWLYRHYWRVRPIGLENVPGRGRALLVSNHSGVLPYDGAMIRTAIYADHPSPRHARALILNAFFGIPMASWFLRRSGNTLGHPDDTQRLLERDELVLVFPEGAKGTGKPYRDRYRLRRFGRGGFAQLALRTGSPIVPVSVVGGEEIHPMLADLPALGRMLGLPYFPLTPTFPWLGPLGMLPLPNSWVIEFHQPIPTRGMGPGAADDAALVMQLADRVRDTIQAGLYRNLERRGRVFG
;
A
#
# COMPACT_ATOMS: atom_id res chain seq x y z
N MET A 1 -54.38 -63.59 16.77
CA MET A 1 -54.21 -64.71 17.72
C MET A 1 -52.93 -64.52 18.51
N ALA A 2 -52.91 -64.92 19.80
CA ALA A 2 -51.71 -64.96 20.64
C ALA A 2 -50.77 -66.11 20.20
N ALA A 3 -49.53 -66.29 20.66
CA ALA A 3 -48.76 -65.66 21.75
C ALA A 3 -47.25 -65.60 21.34
N ARG A 4 -46.19 -65.43 22.17
CA ARG A 4 -46.00 -65.39 23.63
C ARG A 4 -44.72 -64.55 23.96
N ARG A 5 -44.38 -64.41 25.24
CA ARG A 5 -43.15 -63.82 25.83
C ARG A 5 -42.84 -64.59 27.14
N PRO A 6 -41.77 -64.30 27.89
CA PRO A 6 -40.35 -64.60 27.71
C PRO A 6 -39.93 -65.73 28.71
N PRO A 7 -38.71 -65.78 29.29
CA PRO A 7 -38.40 -64.94 30.47
C PRO A 7 -36.96 -64.37 30.50
N ALA A 8 -36.59 -63.72 31.60
CA ALA A 8 -35.33 -63.00 31.82
C ALA A 8 -34.62 -63.43 33.12
N ALA A 9 -33.44 -62.82 33.36
CA ALA A 9 -32.85 -62.43 34.65
C ALA A 9 -31.51 -63.06 35.08
N THR A 10 -30.60 -62.18 35.54
CA THR A 10 -29.67 -62.26 36.71
C THR A 10 -28.92 -63.57 37.03
N GLY A 11 -27.66 -63.59 37.48
CA GLY A 11 -26.71 -62.53 37.86
C GLY A 11 -25.79 -63.01 38.99
N SER A 12 -24.52 -62.56 39.05
CA SER A 12 -23.47 -62.95 40.03
C SER A 12 -23.10 -64.46 40.09
N GLY A 13 -21.89 -64.89 40.47
CA GLY A 13 -20.64 -64.21 40.82
C GLY A 13 -19.86 -65.02 41.88
N SER A 14 -18.54 -65.25 41.68
CA SER A 14 -17.63 -65.96 42.63
C SER A 14 -17.96 -67.46 42.86
N VAL A 15 -17.08 -68.45 42.72
CA VAL A 15 -15.75 -68.67 43.33
C VAL A 15 -15.02 -69.76 42.52
N ARG A 16 -13.71 -69.61 42.29
CA ARG A 16 -12.64 -70.65 42.28
C ARG A 16 -11.43 -70.21 41.46
N GLN A 17 -10.63 -69.36 42.09
CA GLN A 17 -9.20 -69.30 41.81
C GLN A 17 -8.54 -70.62 42.27
N SER A 18 -8.18 -71.54 41.37
CA SER A 18 -7.22 -72.63 41.69
C SER A 18 -6.71 -73.41 40.47
N THR A 19 -6.27 -72.71 39.42
CA THR A 19 -5.50 -73.24 38.26
C THR A 19 -4.86 -72.06 37.51
N ILE A 20 -4.18 -71.14 38.21
CA ILE A 20 -2.79 -71.31 38.68
C ILE A 20 -1.87 -71.91 37.60
N ARG A 21 -1.01 -71.03 37.06
CA ARG A 21 0.36 -71.31 36.59
C ARG A 21 0.59 -72.57 35.73
N ALA A 22 0.10 -72.58 34.49
CA ALA A 22 0.66 -73.44 33.44
C ALA A 22 0.67 -72.79 32.04
N ARG A 23 -0.35 -72.01 31.67
CA ARG A 23 -0.51 -71.48 30.29
C ARG A 23 0.13 -70.11 30.00
N ARG A 24 0.80 -69.46 30.96
CA ARG A 24 1.34 -68.09 30.79
C ARG A 24 2.82 -68.01 30.36
N ALA A 25 3.39 -69.14 29.90
CA ALA A 25 4.78 -69.24 29.46
C ALA A 25 4.96 -69.70 27.98
N ALA A 26 3.89 -70.18 27.33
CA ALA A 26 3.91 -70.58 25.92
C ALA A 26 3.55 -69.42 24.97
N ASP A 27 2.63 -68.55 25.39
CA ASP A 27 2.05 -67.44 24.59
C ASP A 27 2.94 -66.18 24.49
N LYS A 28 4.26 -66.33 24.67
CA LYS A 28 5.23 -65.23 24.60
C LYS A 28 6.42 -65.51 23.68
N ARG A 29 6.43 -66.64 22.96
CA ARG A 29 7.49 -66.96 21.99
C ARG A 29 7.04 -66.75 20.54
N ASP A 30 5.81 -67.11 20.16
CA ASP A 30 5.32 -66.88 18.79
C ASP A 30 5.17 -65.40 18.41
N VAL A 31 4.70 -64.54 19.33
CA VAL A 31 4.58 -63.09 19.10
C VAL A 31 5.95 -62.41 18.84
N SER A 32 7.07 -63.07 19.19
CA SER A 32 8.42 -62.53 18.95
C SER A 32 8.99 -62.83 17.56
N LEU A 33 8.41 -63.79 16.83
CA LEU A 33 8.85 -64.20 15.50
C LEU A 33 8.12 -63.44 14.38
N ASP A 34 6.82 -63.16 14.53
CA ASP A 34 6.10 -62.33 13.54
C ASP A 34 6.50 -60.85 13.56
N VAL A 35 6.82 -60.30 14.75
CA VAL A 35 7.26 -58.88 14.86
C VAL A 35 8.64 -58.65 14.24
N ARG A 36 9.52 -59.68 14.20
CA ARG A 36 10.79 -59.56 13.46
C ARG A 36 10.60 -59.68 11.95
N ARG A 37 9.71 -60.56 11.47
CA ARG A 37 9.48 -60.73 10.03
C ARG A 37 8.78 -59.52 9.40
N MET A 38 7.87 -58.86 10.13
CA MET A 38 7.30 -57.56 9.72
C MET A 38 8.31 -56.39 9.75
N SER A 39 9.46 -56.53 10.41
CA SER A 39 10.48 -55.47 10.49
C SER A 39 11.48 -55.49 9.33
N GLU A 40 11.55 -56.58 8.55
CA GLU A 40 12.47 -56.72 7.41
C GLU A 40 11.78 -56.51 6.05
N GLU A 41 10.44 -56.54 5.97
CA GLU A 41 9.67 -56.13 4.78
C GLU A 41 9.30 -54.63 4.77
N LEU A 42 9.77 -53.84 5.75
CA LEU A 42 9.59 -52.39 5.81
C LEU A 42 10.86 -51.57 5.46
N ASP A 43 11.94 -52.22 5.03
CA ASP A 43 13.15 -51.58 4.47
C ASP A 43 12.97 -51.06 3.02
N GLY A 44 11.73 -50.68 2.68
CA GLY A 44 11.28 -50.25 1.36
C GLY A 44 10.57 -48.89 1.34
N ALA A 45 10.84 -47.99 2.30
CA ALA A 45 10.20 -46.68 2.37
C ALA A 45 11.20 -45.53 2.66
N VAL A 46 11.14 -44.49 1.82
CA VAL A 46 12.09 -43.35 1.79
C VAL A 46 12.10 -42.55 3.10
N ALA A 47 13.18 -42.67 3.87
CA ALA A 47 13.45 -41.82 5.03
C ALA A 47 14.02 -40.45 4.60
N LEU A 48 13.18 -39.42 4.54
CA LEU A 48 13.60 -38.04 4.27
C LEU A 48 14.37 -37.44 5.46
N ARG A 49 15.70 -37.59 5.46
CA ARG A 49 16.60 -36.75 6.27
C ARG A 49 16.48 -35.27 5.84
N PRO A 50 16.39 -34.30 6.76
CA PRO A 50 16.46 -32.88 6.39
C PRO A 50 17.86 -32.57 5.82
N LYS A 51 17.91 -32.11 4.56
CA LYS A 51 19.16 -31.74 3.87
C LYS A 51 19.84 -30.56 4.58
N ARG A 52 20.99 -30.82 5.21
CA ARG A 52 21.92 -29.78 5.71
C ARG A 52 22.50 -28.86 4.62
N SER A 53 22.34 -29.18 3.33
CA SER A 53 22.90 -28.40 2.21
C SER A 53 22.11 -27.12 1.89
N ALA A 54 20.77 -27.14 2.03
CA ALA A 54 19.92 -26.05 1.55
C ALA A 54 20.17 -24.71 2.26
N VAL A 55 20.54 -24.75 3.55
CA VAL A 55 20.87 -23.55 4.35
C VAL A 55 22.22 -22.95 3.94
N SER A 56 23.17 -23.78 3.49
CA SER A 56 24.47 -23.30 2.99
C SER A 56 24.40 -22.78 1.55
N GLU A 57 23.46 -23.27 0.75
CA GLU A 57 23.19 -22.73 -0.59
C GLU A 57 22.49 -21.36 -0.48
N SER A 58 21.43 -21.24 0.33
CA SER A 58 20.72 -19.95 0.50
C SER A 58 21.61 -18.84 1.07
N ALA A 59 22.52 -19.16 2.00
CA ALA A 59 23.47 -18.18 2.53
C ALA A 59 24.47 -17.70 1.46
N ARG A 60 24.98 -18.61 0.61
CA ARG A 60 25.87 -18.27 -0.50
C ARG A 60 25.16 -17.47 -1.60
N GLU A 61 23.88 -17.76 -1.85
CA GLU A 61 23.04 -16.98 -2.76
C GLU A 61 22.78 -15.57 -2.21
N GLU A 62 22.51 -15.41 -0.91
CA GLU A 62 22.36 -14.08 -0.29
C GLU A 62 23.65 -13.26 -0.33
N ASP A 63 24.81 -13.88 -0.06
CA ASP A 63 26.11 -13.19 -0.14
C ASP A 63 26.49 -12.82 -1.59
N ALA A 64 26.20 -13.69 -2.56
CA ALA A 64 26.38 -13.39 -3.99
C ALA A 64 25.45 -12.25 -4.45
N LEU A 65 24.19 -12.25 -4.00
CA LEU A 65 23.23 -11.19 -4.30
C LEU A 65 23.64 -9.84 -3.67
N ARG A 66 24.17 -9.85 -2.43
CA ARG A 66 24.74 -8.67 -1.77
C ARG A 66 25.95 -8.14 -2.53
N ALA A 67 26.85 -9.01 -2.99
CA ALA A 67 28.00 -8.62 -3.80
C ALA A 67 27.57 -7.97 -5.13
N GLN A 68 26.60 -8.56 -5.84
CA GLN A 68 26.04 -7.98 -7.07
C GLN A 68 25.32 -6.64 -6.83
N LEU A 69 24.57 -6.50 -5.73
CA LEU A 69 23.91 -5.23 -5.37
C LEU A 69 24.93 -4.13 -5.06
N LEU A 70 25.98 -4.43 -4.29
CA LEU A 70 27.06 -3.48 -4.00
C LEU A 70 27.84 -3.10 -5.27
N GLN A 71 28.03 -4.04 -6.20
CA GLN A 71 28.65 -3.76 -7.49
C GLN A 71 27.76 -2.87 -8.36
N LEU A 72 26.46 -3.14 -8.44
CA LEU A 72 25.49 -2.30 -9.15
C LEU A 72 25.36 -0.90 -8.54
N GLN A 73 25.40 -0.79 -7.20
CA GLN A 73 25.41 0.50 -6.50
C GLN A 73 26.66 1.29 -6.87
N ARG A 74 27.85 0.69 -6.80
CA ARG A 74 29.11 1.36 -7.22
C ARG A 74 29.08 1.77 -8.69
N THR A 75 28.66 0.90 -9.61
CA THR A 75 28.56 1.27 -11.03
C THR A 75 27.52 2.38 -11.26
N ALA A 76 26.42 2.41 -10.50
CA ALA A 76 25.44 3.49 -10.57
C ALA A 76 25.97 4.81 -9.98
N GLU A 77 26.74 4.77 -8.88
CA GLU A 77 27.39 5.93 -8.28
C GLU A 77 28.53 6.46 -9.15
N GLU A 78 29.33 5.60 -9.76
CA GLU A 78 30.37 5.93 -10.75
C GLU A 78 29.76 6.55 -12.01
N GLU A 79 28.64 6.01 -12.51
CA GLU A 79 27.90 6.63 -13.62
C GLU A 79 27.24 7.95 -13.24
N LEU A 80 26.70 8.06 -12.02
CA LEU A 80 26.15 9.32 -11.51
C LEU A 80 27.25 10.37 -11.41
N ALA A 81 28.45 10.00 -10.94
CA ALA A 81 29.62 10.88 -10.88
C ALA A 81 30.11 11.28 -12.29
N ARG A 82 30.22 10.34 -13.24
CA ARG A 82 30.58 10.64 -14.65
C ARG A 82 29.57 11.59 -15.30
N ARG A 83 28.27 11.35 -15.10
CA ARG A 83 27.18 12.17 -15.68
C ARG A 83 27.03 13.53 -15.00
N SER A 84 27.36 13.63 -13.71
CA SER A 84 27.43 14.91 -13.00
C SER A 84 28.55 15.82 -13.52
N GLY A 85 29.62 15.23 -14.09
CA GLY A 85 30.72 15.96 -14.71
C GLY A 85 30.57 16.24 -16.21
N ALA A 86 29.63 15.58 -16.90
CA ALA A 86 29.43 15.70 -18.34
C ALA A 86 27.97 16.06 -18.67
N SER A 87 27.74 17.32 -19.03
CA SER A 87 26.43 17.86 -19.45
C SER A 87 25.89 17.14 -20.68
N LEU A 88 25.15 16.04 -20.49
CA LEU A 88 24.65 15.17 -21.55
C LEU A 88 23.23 14.66 -21.28
N GLU A 89 22.56 14.30 -22.39
CA GLU A 89 21.13 14.02 -22.55
C GLU A 89 20.47 13.06 -21.52
N PRO A 90 19.17 13.24 -21.24
CA PRO A 90 18.47 12.50 -20.18
C PRO A 90 18.28 11.02 -20.55
N ALA A 91 18.68 10.14 -19.64
CA ALA A 91 18.61 8.69 -19.84
C ALA A 91 17.17 8.15 -19.90
N ASP A 92 16.87 7.38 -20.95
CA ASP A 92 15.86 6.34 -20.86
C ASP A 92 16.27 5.34 -19.78
N ALA A 93 15.33 5.02 -18.87
CA ALA A 93 15.63 4.26 -17.67
C ALA A 93 16.10 2.84 -18.00
N ALA A 94 17.35 2.51 -17.64
CA ALA A 94 17.91 1.18 -17.84
C ALA A 94 17.03 0.10 -17.19
N PRO A 95 16.80 -1.05 -17.85
CA PRO A 95 15.92 -2.09 -17.33
C PRO A 95 16.56 -2.77 -16.11
N VAL A 96 16.04 -2.48 -14.92
CA VAL A 96 16.33 -3.27 -13.71
C VAL A 96 15.93 -4.73 -13.98
N PRO A 97 16.82 -5.74 -13.77
CA PRO A 97 16.50 -7.15 -14.00
C PRO A 97 15.32 -7.63 -13.14
N ILE A 98 14.27 -8.16 -13.76
CA ILE A 98 12.99 -8.46 -13.08
C ILE A 98 12.75 -9.96 -12.84
N GLU A 99 13.64 -10.63 -12.12
CA GLU A 99 13.42 -12.04 -11.75
C GLU A 99 12.32 -12.22 -10.69
N ARG A 100 12.03 -11.16 -9.91
CA ARG A 100 10.94 -11.11 -8.90
C ARG A 100 9.54 -10.84 -9.46
N LEU A 101 9.33 -10.87 -10.78
CA LEU A 101 7.96 -10.91 -11.34
C LEU A 101 7.33 -12.30 -11.23
N SER A 102 8.15 -13.36 -11.31
CA SER A 102 7.67 -14.74 -11.36
C SER A 102 7.13 -15.25 -10.01
N SER A 103 7.63 -14.76 -8.87
CA SER A 103 7.11 -15.14 -7.55
C SER A 103 5.74 -14.52 -7.31
N ILE A 104 5.59 -13.22 -7.54
CA ILE A 104 4.34 -12.50 -7.29
C ILE A 104 3.24 -12.94 -8.26
N SER A 105 3.53 -13.20 -9.54
CA SER A 105 2.52 -13.76 -10.47
C SER A 105 2.04 -15.16 -10.06
N ARG A 106 2.92 -15.98 -9.47
CA ARG A 106 2.58 -17.29 -8.86
C ARG A 106 1.85 -17.16 -7.52
N GLU A 107 2.04 -16.06 -6.80
CA GLU A 107 1.37 -15.79 -5.52
C GLU A 107 -0.01 -15.13 -5.67
N ILE A 108 -0.27 -14.36 -6.73
CA ILE A 108 -1.57 -13.68 -6.95
C ILE A 108 -2.78 -14.62 -6.80
N PRO A 109 -2.82 -15.83 -7.41
CA PRO A 109 -3.94 -16.77 -7.20
C PRO A 109 -4.04 -17.31 -5.77
N ARG A 110 -2.90 -17.49 -5.08
CA ARG A 110 -2.85 -17.91 -3.67
C ARG A 110 -3.28 -16.79 -2.71
N LEU A 111 -3.02 -15.53 -3.05
CA LEU A 111 -3.42 -14.36 -2.29
C LEU A 111 -4.91 -14.04 -2.51
N ALA A 112 -5.41 -14.12 -3.75
CA ALA A 112 -6.84 -14.00 -4.05
C ALA A 112 -7.68 -15.07 -3.32
N SER A 113 -7.20 -16.31 -3.25
CA SER A 113 -7.83 -17.39 -2.46
C SER A 113 -7.55 -17.33 -0.94
N GLN A 114 -6.73 -16.39 -0.49
CA GLN A 114 -6.55 -16.05 0.92
C GLN A 114 -7.27 -14.76 1.33
N TRP A 115 -7.65 -13.88 0.40
CA TRP A 115 -8.35 -12.61 0.66
C TRP A 115 -9.55 -12.76 1.61
N PRO A 116 -10.53 -13.67 1.41
CA PRO A 116 -11.66 -13.81 2.33
C PRO A 116 -11.24 -14.27 3.74
N ARG A 117 -10.10 -14.96 3.85
CA ARG A 117 -9.53 -15.42 5.12
C ARG A 117 -8.69 -14.34 5.79
N GLY A 118 -7.91 -13.54 5.04
CA GLY A 118 -7.09 -12.45 5.56
C GLY A 118 -7.93 -11.24 5.98
N LEU A 119 -8.80 -10.74 5.09
CA LEU A 119 -9.78 -9.70 5.42
C LEU A 119 -10.72 -10.20 6.54
N GLY A 120 -11.13 -11.47 6.44
CA GLY A 120 -11.92 -12.14 7.46
C GLY A 120 -11.21 -12.23 8.81
N ALA A 121 -9.91 -12.53 8.87
CA ALA A 121 -9.16 -12.62 10.13
C ALA A 121 -8.88 -11.25 10.73
N MET A 122 -8.52 -10.26 9.89
CA MET A 122 -8.36 -8.87 10.31
C MET A 122 -9.65 -8.34 10.95
N LEU A 123 -10.78 -8.47 10.25
CA LEU A 123 -12.09 -8.03 10.74
C LEU A 123 -12.60 -8.90 11.91
N ARG A 124 -12.28 -10.21 11.96
CA ARG A 124 -12.68 -11.11 13.08
C ARG A 124 -11.98 -10.80 14.39
N THR A 125 -10.91 -10.00 14.42
CA THR A 125 -10.41 -9.50 15.72
C THR A 125 -11.46 -8.56 16.32
N PRO A 126 -12.01 -8.84 17.54
CA PRO A 126 -13.08 -8.02 18.10
C PRO A 126 -12.68 -6.55 18.29
N GLN A 127 -11.38 -6.28 18.41
CA GLN A 127 -10.83 -4.94 18.50
C GLN A 127 -10.88 -4.17 17.18
N ALA A 128 -10.52 -4.77 16.04
CA ALA A 128 -10.61 -4.08 14.74
C ALA A 128 -12.06 -3.81 14.34
N LEU A 129 -12.96 -4.77 14.58
CA LEU A 129 -14.41 -4.61 14.37
C LEU A 129 -14.98 -3.46 15.22
N ARG A 130 -14.61 -3.38 16.51
CA ARG A 130 -14.99 -2.26 17.40
C ARG A 130 -14.40 -0.92 16.95
N GLN A 131 -13.15 -0.88 16.51
CA GLN A 131 -12.51 0.36 16.04
C GLN A 131 -13.15 0.87 14.74
N ALA A 132 -13.42 -0.02 13.78
CA ALA A 132 -14.11 0.32 12.54
C ALA A 132 -15.53 0.83 12.81
N SER A 133 -16.30 0.14 13.66
CA SER A 133 -17.67 0.58 14.03
C SER A 133 -17.67 1.90 14.81
N ALA A 134 -16.69 2.12 15.69
CA ALA A 134 -16.49 3.39 16.38
C ALA A 134 -16.15 4.54 15.41
N GLY A 135 -15.34 4.28 14.38
CA GLY A 135 -15.06 5.24 13.31
C GLY A 135 -16.32 5.63 12.53
N VAL A 136 -17.11 4.65 12.08
CA VAL A 136 -18.39 4.88 11.37
C VAL A 136 -19.39 5.62 12.26
N ALA A 137 -19.54 5.23 13.53
CA ALA A 137 -20.42 5.90 14.47
C ALA A 137 -19.97 7.34 14.79
N THR A 138 -18.66 7.60 14.79
CA THR A 138 -18.11 8.96 14.97
C THR A 138 -18.37 9.82 13.75
N PHE A 139 -18.13 9.32 12.55
CA PHE A 139 -18.49 10.00 11.29
C PHE A 139 -19.99 10.36 11.27
N ALA A 140 -20.88 9.41 11.58
CA ALA A 140 -22.32 9.65 11.61
C ALA A 140 -22.73 10.74 12.61
N ARG A 141 -22.17 10.72 13.84
CA ARG A 141 -22.40 11.77 14.85
C ARG A 141 -21.89 13.13 14.39
N SER A 142 -20.68 13.20 13.84
CA SER A 142 -20.09 14.47 13.38
C SER A 142 -20.86 15.06 12.20
N GLN A 143 -21.30 14.24 11.24
CA GLN A 143 -22.17 14.70 10.14
C GLN A 143 -23.53 15.22 10.65
N ALA A 144 -24.13 14.58 11.65
CA ALA A 144 -25.36 15.08 12.28
C ALA A 144 -25.14 16.42 13.02
N ALA A 145 -24.02 16.57 13.73
CA ALA A 145 -23.65 17.81 14.39
C ALA A 145 -23.41 18.96 13.40
N LEU A 146 -22.72 18.69 12.29
CA LEU A 146 -22.52 19.62 11.16
C LEU A 146 -23.84 20.02 10.50
N ALA A 147 -24.73 19.06 10.24
CA ALA A 147 -26.06 19.36 9.70
C ALA A 147 -26.86 20.27 10.64
N ALA A 148 -26.73 20.11 11.96
CA ALA A 148 -27.34 20.98 12.95
C ALA A 148 -26.68 22.37 13.05
N ARG A 149 -25.36 22.48 12.81
CA ARG A 149 -24.63 23.78 12.72
C ARG A 149 -25.00 24.55 11.46
N ARG A 150 -24.96 23.93 10.28
CA ARG A 150 -25.27 24.59 8.99
C ARG A 150 -26.72 25.10 8.91
N ARG A 151 -27.67 24.45 9.59
CA ARG A 151 -29.06 24.97 9.76
C ARG A 151 -29.13 26.32 10.49
N ARG A 152 -28.03 26.78 11.10
CA ARG A 152 -27.89 28.09 11.77
C ARG A 152 -27.05 29.09 10.96
N GLY A 153 -26.68 28.77 9.72
CA GLY A 153 -25.98 29.71 8.81
C GLY A 153 -24.47 29.83 8.99
N ASP A 154 -23.85 28.94 9.77
CA ASP A 154 -22.41 28.89 10.00
C ASP A 154 -21.78 27.83 9.07
N ASP A 155 -21.42 28.21 7.84
CA ASP A 155 -20.66 27.36 6.92
C ASP A 155 -19.34 28.00 6.46
N GLN A 156 -18.23 27.43 6.93
CA GLN A 156 -16.88 27.90 6.60
C GLN A 156 -16.38 27.17 5.34
N VAL A 157 -16.99 27.50 4.20
CA VAL A 157 -16.59 26.99 2.89
C VAL A 157 -15.72 28.03 2.18
N ASP A 158 -14.51 27.65 1.75
CA ASP A 158 -13.63 28.57 1.03
C ASP A 158 -14.01 28.72 -0.46
N GLU A 159 -13.37 29.68 -1.16
CA GLU A 159 -13.62 29.97 -2.58
C GLU A 159 -13.35 28.78 -3.54
N PHE A 160 -12.59 27.78 -3.10
CA PHE A 160 -12.31 26.56 -3.87
C PHE A 160 -13.29 25.42 -3.56
N GLY A 161 -14.13 25.61 -2.53
CA GLY A 161 -15.16 24.67 -2.07
C GLY A 161 -14.75 23.79 -0.89
N PHE A 162 -13.61 24.05 -0.23
CA PHE A 162 -13.15 23.29 0.93
C PHE A 162 -13.95 23.62 2.19
N ASP A 163 -14.26 22.59 2.97
CA ASP A 163 -14.92 22.69 4.27
C ASP A 163 -14.05 21.94 5.30
N PRO A 164 -13.38 22.64 6.24
CA PRO A 164 -12.49 22.01 7.21
C PRO A 164 -13.26 21.13 8.18
N GLU A 165 -14.35 21.63 8.80
CA GLU A 165 -15.16 20.87 9.74
C GLU A 165 -15.66 19.55 9.13
N TRP A 166 -16.18 19.59 7.89
CA TRP A 166 -16.63 18.40 7.19
C TRP A 166 -15.49 17.44 6.87
N THR A 167 -14.33 17.96 6.48
CA THR A 167 -13.13 17.15 6.22
C THR A 167 -12.64 16.46 7.49
N GLU A 168 -12.67 17.16 8.63
CA GLU A 168 -12.30 16.60 9.93
C GLU A 168 -13.19 15.42 10.35
N THR A 169 -14.47 15.36 9.92
CA THR A 169 -15.31 14.18 10.17
C THR A 169 -14.79 12.89 9.52
N LEU A 170 -14.04 13.02 8.43
CA LEU A 170 -13.46 11.89 7.70
C LEU A 170 -12.14 11.42 8.34
N VAL A 171 -11.48 12.27 9.12
CA VAL A 171 -10.17 11.98 9.73
C VAL A 171 -10.20 10.68 10.55
N PRO A 172 -11.15 10.41 11.47
CA PRO A 172 -11.17 9.15 12.22
C PRO A 172 -11.20 7.89 11.34
N PHE A 173 -11.91 7.94 10.20
CA PHE A 173 -11.99 6.83 9.25
C PHE A 173 -10.67 6.66 8.48
N PHE A 174 -10.13 7.74 7.93
CA PHE A 174 -8.84 7.68 7.22
C PHE A 174 -7.67 7.37 8.16
N THR A 175 -7.67 7.85 9.40
CA THR A 175 -6.69 7.48 10.43
C THR A 175 -6.79 5.98 10.78
N TRP A 176 -7.99 5.39 10.80
CA TRP A 176 -8.12 3.94 10.98
C TRP A 176 -7.51 3.16 9.80
N LEU A 177 -7.81 3.57 8.56
CA LEU A 177 -7.21 2.98 7.36
C LEU A 177 -5.68 3.11 7.39
N TYR A 178 -5.19 4.31 7.68
CA TYR A 178 -3.78 4.66 7.79
C TYR A 178 -3.05 3.81 8.84
N ARG A 179 -3.54 3.75 10.09
CA ARG A 179 -2.86 3.05 11.20
C ARG A 179 -3.03 1.53 11.15
N HIS A 180 -4.17 1.02 10.69
CA HIS A 180 -4.53 -0.40 10.86
C HIS A 180 -4.71 -1.19 9.57
N TYR A 181 -5.20 -0.59 8.48
CA TYR A 181 -5.47 -1.30 7.22
C TYR A 181 -4.26 -1.31 6.29
N TRP A 182 -3.67 -0.14 6.05
CA TRP A 182 -2.46 0.05 5.24
C TRP A 182 -1.19 0.23 6.07
N ARG A 183 -1.32 0.35 7.40
CA ARG A 183 -0.21 0.36 8.37
C ARG A 183 0.91 1.28 7.91
N VAL A 184 0.52 2.49 7.55
CA VAL A 184 1.36 3.49 6.91
C VAL A 184 2.40 3.98 7.91
N ARG A 185 3.67 3.92 7.52
CA ARG A 185 4.79 4.47 8.29
C ARG A 185 5.26 5.78 7.66
N PRO A 186 5.05 6.93 8.32
CA PRO A 186 5.64 8.19 7.88
C PRO A 186 7.14 8.22 8.23
N ILE A 187 7.93 8.91 7.42
CA ILE A 187 9.36 9.18 7.66
C ILE A 187 9.61 10.63 7.23
N GLY A 188 10.38 11.40 8.01
CA GLY A 188 10.75 12.77 7.65
C GLY A 188 9.59 13.77 7.72
N LEU A 189 8.51 13.48 8.43
CA LEU A 189 7.30 14.30 8.48
C LEU A 189 7.58 15.73 9.00
N GLU A 190 8.61 15.88 9.84
CA GLU A 190 9.19 17.13 10.31
C GLU A 190 9.72 18.06 9.20
N ASN A 191 9.92 17.54 7.97
CA ASN A 191 10.27 18.34 6.79
C ASN A 191 9.06 19.13 6.23
N VAL A 192 7.83 18.83 6.64
CA VAL A 192 6.62 19.57 6.22
C VAL A 192 6.48 20.84 7.08
N PRO A 193 6.45 22.05 6.48
CA PRO A 193 6.34 23.28 7.27
C PRO A 193 5.03 23.37 8.07
N GLY A 194 5.15 23.44 9.40
CA GLY A 194 4.02 23.64 10.32
C GLY A 194 3.31 24.98 10.20
N ARG A 195 3.88 25.94 9.45
CA ARG A 195 3.28 27.22 9.04
C ARG A 195 3.89 27.65 7.69
N GLY A 196 3.22 28.56 6.97
CA GLY A 196 3.68 29.06 5.67
C GLY A 196 3.42 28.12 4.49
N ARG A 197 3.54 28.62 3.26
CA ARG A 197 3.40 27.83 2.03
C ARG A 197 4.40 26.67 1.93
N ALA A 198 3.97 25.57 1.33
CA ALA A 198 4.86 24.56 0.77
C ALA A 198 4.19 23.78 -0.37
N LEU A 199 4.98 23.36 -1.35
CA LEU A 199 4.53 22.51 -2.45
C LEU A 199 5.03 21.08 -2.22
N LEU A 200 4.12 20.20 -1.78
CA LEU A 200 4.36 18.77 -1.66
C LEU A 200 4.28 18.14 -3.05
N VAL A 201 5.34 17.45 -3.47
CA VAL A 201 5.43 16.84 -4.81
C VAL A 201 5.61 15.33 -4.66
N SER A 202 4.62 14.54 -5.09
CA SER A 202 4.60 13.08 -4.89
C SER A 202 4.59 12.30 -6.19
N ASN A 203 5.15 11.08 -6.18
CA ASN A 203 4.75 10.07 -7.16
C ASN A 203 3.26 9.77 -7.01
N HIS A 204 2.58 9.47 -8.12
CA HIS A 204 1.19 9.00 -8.07
C HIS A 204 1.18 7.47 -8.07
N SER A 205 0.37 6.87 -7.20
CA SER A 205 0.39 5.44 -6.95
C SER A 205 -1.03 4.86 -6.89
N GLY A 206 -1.25 3.82 -7.70
CA GLY A 206 -2.50 3.08 -7.74
C GLY A 206 -3.55 3.64 -8.70
N VAL A 207 -4.80 3.25 -8.41
CA VAL A 207 -5.97 3.46 -9.27
C VAL A 207 -6.82 4.61 -8.72
N LEU A 208 -7.20 4.50 -7.45
CA LEU A 208 -7.91 5.53 -6.71
C LEU A 208 -6.93 6.42 -5.93
N PRO A 209 -7.24 7.71 -5.67
CA PRO A 209 -6.33 8.70 -5.07
C PRO A 209 -6.13 8.53 -3.54
N TYR A 210 -5.89 7.29 -3.10
CA TYR A 210 -5.62 6.95 -1.71
C TYR A 210 -4.24 7.44 -1.26
N ASP A 211 -3.30 7.62 -2.17
CA ASP A 211 -2.00 8.23 -1.88
C ASP A 211 -2.14 9.68 -1.41
N GLY A 212 -2.91 10.50 -2.13
CA GLY A 212 -3.28 11.83 -1.67
C GLY A 212 -3.96 11.80 -0.30
N ALA A 213 -4.91 10.89 -0.09
CA ALA A 213 -5.58 10.74 1.20
C ALA A 213 -4.60 10.35 2.34
N MET A 214 -3.66 9.44 2.10
CA MET A 214 -2.72 8.95 3.12
C MET A 214 -1.59 9.94 3.42
N ILE A 215 -1.07 10.68 2.43
CA ILE A 215 -0.17 11.82 2.66
C ILE A 215 -0.84 12.86 3.56
N ARG A 216 -2.08 13.23 3.23
CA ARG A 216 -2.87 14.21 4.00
C ARG A 216 -3.20 13.71 5.40
N THR A 217 -3.49 12.41 5.55
CA THR A 217 -3.72 11.78 6.85
C THR A 217 -2.46 11.76 7.71
N ALA A 218 -1.28 11.48 7.14
CA ALA A 218 -0.01 11.57 7.86
C ALA A 218 0.22 12.98 8.43
N ILE A 219 0.06 14.01 7.60
CA ILE A 219 0.22 15.42 8.00
C ILE A 219 -0.80 15.81 9.07
N TYR A 220 -2.07 15.40 8.94
CA TYR A 220 -3.08 15.81 9.90
C TYR A 220 -3.04 15.01 11.22
N ALA A 221 -2.72 13.71 11.18
CA ALA A 221 -2.81 12.83 12.33
C ALA A 221 -1.52 12.70 13.16
N ASP A 222 -0.35 12.88 12.52
CA ASP A 222 0.96 12.59 13.13
C ASP A 222 1.94 13.79 13.13
N HIS A 223 1.69 14.88 12.40
CA HIS A 223 2.58 16.06 12.41
C HIS A 223 2.35 16.93 13.68
N PRO A 224 3.39 17.46 14.35
CA PRO A 224 3.23 18.27 15.57
C PRO A 224 2.42 19.56 15.39
N SER A 225 2.26 20.04 14.16
CA SER A 225 1.35 21.12 13.79
C SER A 225 0.42 20.64 12.68
N PRO A 226 -0.73 20.02 13.01
CA PRO A 226 -1.67 19.49 12.02
C PRO A 226 -2.13 20.56 11.01
N ARG A 227 -2.18 20.19 9.73
CA ARG A 227 -2.60 21.07 8.63
C ARG A 227 -3.35 20.28 7.57
N HIS A 228 -4.30 20.93 6.90
CA HIS A 228 -4.90 20.38 5.69
C HIS A 228 -4.02 20.72 4.48
N ALA A 229 -3.48 19.70 3.81
CA ALA A 229 -2.92 19.89 2.47
C ALA A 229 -4.02 19.82 1.40
N ARG A 230 -3.89 20.65 0.37
CA ARG A 230 -4.83 20.87 -0.75
C ARG A 230 -4.32 20.13 -1.97
N ALA A 231 -4.94 19.02 -2.35
CA ALA A 231 -4.42 18.20 -3.45
C ALA A 231 -4.98 18.64 -4.81
N LEU A 232 -4.10 18.78 -5.80
CA LEU A 232 -4.48 19.09 -7.17
C LEU A 232 -4.91 17.80 -7.88
N ILE A 233 -6.19 17.73 -8.27
CA ILE A 233 -6.77 16.55 -8.93
C ILE A 233 -7.07 16.82 -10.41
N LEU A 234 -6.86 15.79 -11.22
CA LEU A 234 -7.15 15.80 -12.65
C LEU A 234 -8.66 15.92 -12.92
N ASN A 235 -9.04 16.76 -13.89
CA ASN A 235 -10.43 17.11 -14.20
C ASN A 235 -11.38 15.89 -14.34
N ALA A 236 -10.89 14.76 -14.87
CA ALA A 236 -11.69 13.58 -15.13
C ALA A 236 -12.39 12.98 -13.89
N PHE A 237 -11.86 13.15 -12.68
CA PHE A 237 -12.52 12.67 -11.46
C PHE A 237 -13.74 13.53 -11.06
N PHE A 238 -13.83 14.79 -11.51
CA PHE A 238 -14.99 15.64 -11.29
C PHE A 238 -16.19 15.29 -12.20
N GLY A 239 -16.00 14.42 -13.19
CA GLY A 239 -17.09 13.87 -14.02
C GLY A 239 -17.92 12.78 -13.34
N ILE A 240 -17.42 12.20 -12.23
CA ILE A 240 -18.13 11.15 -11.50
C ILE A 240 -19.20 11.78 -10.57
N PRO A 241 -20.47 11.32 -10.62
CA PRO A 241 -21.54 11.83 -9.77
C PRO A 241 -21.17 11.82 -8.28
N MET A 242 -21.52 12.89 -7.56
CA MET A 242 -21.16 13.17 -6.15
C MET A 242 -19.65 13.27 -5.83
N ALA A 243 -18.76 12.63 -6.59
CA ALA A 243 -17.31 12.70 -6.36
C ALA A 243 -16.79 14.13 -6.49
N SER A 244 -17.26 14.90 -7.47
CA SER A 244 -16.91 16.32 -7.63
C SER A 244 -17.15 17.14 -6.34
N TRP A 245 -18.33 16.97 -5.74
CA TRP A 245 -18.69 17.62 -4.48
C TRP A 245 -17.81 17.14 -3.32
N PHE A 246 -17.62 15.83 -3.18
CA PHE A 246 -16.79 15.23 -2.13
C PHE A 246 -15.33 15.70 -2.22
N LEU A 247 -14.77 15.74 -3.44
CA LEU A 247 -13.38 16.12 -3.69
C LEU A 247 -13.16 17.61 -3.40
N ARG A 248 -14.04 18.51 -3.86
CA ARG A 248 -13.97 19.94 -3.51
C ARG A 248 -14.10 20.15 -2.01
N ARG A 249 -15.10 19.51 -1.38
CA ARG A 249 -15.37 19.68 0.05
C ARG A 249 -14.26 19.12 0.94
N SER A 250 -13.56 18.08 0.48
CA SER A 250 -12.31 17.61 1.09
C SER A 250 -11.08 18.42 0.66
N GLY A 251 -11.22 19.59 0.03
CA GLY A 251 -10.13 20.53 -0.23
C GLY A 251 -9.21 20.17 -1.38
N ASN A 252 -9.64 19.25 -2.25
CA ASN A 252 -8.97 19.00 -3.52
C ASN A 252 -9.47 20.01 -4.56
N THR A 253 -8.55 20.59 -5.32
CA THR A 253 -8.86 21.61 -6.33
C THR A 253 -8.51 21.11 -7.73
N LEU A 254 -8.95 21.84 -8.75
CA LEU A 254 -8.49 21.59 -10.11
C LEU A 254 -7.00 21.94 -10.21
N GLY A 255 -6.20 21.14 -10.93
CA GLY A 255 -4.79 21.44 -11.18
C GLY A 255 -4.55 22.60 -12.16
N HIS A 256 -5.18 23.76 -11.95
CA HIS A 256 -4.90 24.98 -12.71
C HIS A 256 -3.71 25.74 -12.08
N PRO A 257 -2.78 26.32 -12.87
CA PRO A 257 -1.66 27.08 -12.33
C PRO A 257 -2.09 28.25 -11.44
N ASP A 258 -3.09 29.03 -11.85
CA ASP A 258 -3.52 30.22 -11.12
C ASP A 258 -4.12 29.89 -9.75
N ASP A 259 -4.96 28.85 -9.66
CA ASP A 259 -5.50 28.36 -8.39
C ASP A 259 -4.39 27.82 -7.48
N THR A 260 -3.40 27.13 -8.06
CA THR A 260 -2.22 26.66 -7.34
C THR A 260 -1.41 27.81 -6.77
N GLN A 261 -1.19 28.86 -7.58
CA GLN A 261 -0.50 30.07 -7.16
C GLN A 261 -1.25 30.77 -6.03
N ARG A 262 -2.57 30.98 -6.16
CA ARG A 262 -3.42 31.60 -5.12
C ARG A 262 -3.40 30.83 -3.79
N LEU A 263 -3.44 29.50 -3.83
CA LEU A 263 -3.32 28.67 -2.63
C LEU A 263 -1.95 28.86 -1.95
N LEU A 264 -0.86 28.79 -2.72
CA LEU A 264 0.50 29.00 -2.20
C LEU A 264 0.69 30.44 -1.68
N GLU A 265 0.09 31.45 -2.32
CA GLU A 265 0.13 32.84 -1.87
C GLU A 265 -0.61 33.05 -0.54
N ARG A 266 -1.64 32.25 -0.27
CA ARG A 266 -2.37 32.16 1.02
C ARG A 266 -1.67 31.28 2.07
N ASP A 267 -0.41 30.94 1.84
CA ASP A 267 0.40 30.10 2.72
C ASP A 267 -0.10 28.66 2.94
N GLU A 268 -0.91 28.12 2.01
CA GLU A 268 -1.40 26.75 2.09
C GLU A 268 -0.32 25.69 1.80
N LEU A 269 -0.56 24.46 2.29
CA LEU A 269 0.15 23.28 1.81
C LEU A 269 -0.56 22.78 0.54
N VAL A 270 0.12 22.78 -0.61
CA VAL A 270 -0.43 22.23 -1.86
C VAL A 270 0.24 20.91 -2.19
N LEU A 271 -0.54 19.88 -2.56
CA LEU A 271 -0.05 18.57 -2.97
C LEU A 271 -0.28 18.36 -4.47
N VAL A 272 0.80 18.07 -5.21
CA VAL A 272 0.77 17.84 -6.66
C VAL A 272 1.41 16.52 -7.06
N PHE A 273 0.85 15.91 -8.09
CA PHE A 273 1.30 14.67 -8.71
C PHE A 273 1.78 14.95 -10.15
N PRO A 274 3.05 15.34 -10.37
CA PRO A 274 3.54 15.85 -11.66
C PRO A 274 3.64 14.81 -12.79
N GLU A 275 3.40 13.53 -12.49
CA GLU A 275 3.17 12.48 -13.51
C GLU A 275 1.79 12.60 -14.19
N GLY A 276 0.83 13.28 -13.54
CA GLY A 276 -0.54 13.47 -14.03
C GLY A 276 -1.23 12.16 -14.41
N ALA A 277 -1.98 12.20 -15.51
CA ALA A 277 -2.67 11.02 -16.07
C ALA A 277 -1.73 9.87 -16.50
N LYS A 278 -0.41 10.10 -16.61
CA LYS A 278 0.59 9.06 -16.89
C LYS A 278 1.06 8.36 -15.60
N GLY A 279 0.77 8.96 -14.44
CA GLY A 279 0.97 8.39 -13.11
C GLY A 279 -0.14 7.40 -12.75
N THR A 280 -1.40 7.80 -12.97
CA THR A 280 -2.57 6.93 -12.76
C THR A 280 -2.59 5.79 -13.78
N GLY A 281 -3.07 4.61 -13.38
CA GLY A 281 -3.37 3.51 -14.32
C GLY A 281 -2.16 2.83 -14.96
N LYS A 282 -0.98 2.90 -14.34
CA LYS A 282 0.17 2.08 -14.75
C LYS A 282 -0.13 0.60 -14.53
N PRO A 283 0.19 -0.29 -15.48
CA PRO A 283 0.21 -1.73 -15.22
C PRO A 283 1.20 -2.08 -14.09
N TYR A 284 0.86 -3.06 -13.25
CA TYR A 284 1.61 -3.48 -12.06
C TYR A 284 3.08 -3.89 -12.34
N ARG A 285 3.43 -4.20 -13.59
CA ARG A 285 4.82 -4.42 -14.02
C ARG A 285 5.68 -3.16 -14.02
N ASP A 286 5.08 -1.98 -14.17
CA ASP A 286 5.74 -0.68 -14.27
C ASP A 286 5.73 0.08 -12.92
N ARG A 287 5.31 -0.60 -11.83
CA ARG A 287 5.27 -0.04 -10.48
C ARG A 287 6.65 0.41 -9.99
N TYR A 288 6.67 1.44 -9.15
CA TYR A 288 7.84 2.10 -8.56
C TYR A 288 8.81 2.74 -9.56
N ARG A 289 8.34 2.94 -10.79
CA ARG A 289 9.01 3.74 -11.81
C ARG A 289 8.22 5.03 -12.00
N LEU A 290 8.83 6.16 -11.66
CA LEU A 290 8.28 7.46 -12.01
C LEU A 290 8.30 7.61 -13.53
N ARG A 291 7.19 8.07 -14.11
CA ARG A 291 7.19 8.55 -15.49
C ARG A 291 7.84 9.94 -15.52
N ARG A 292 8.30 10.35 -16.70
CA ARG A 292 8.81 11.71 -16.94
C ARG A 292 7.77 12.72 -16.46
N PHE A 293 8.18 13.65 -15.59
CA PHE A 293 7.36 14.78 -15.19
C PHE A 293 7.03 15.65 -16.41
N GLY A 294 6.01 16.51 -16.28
CA GLY A 294 5.66 17.48 -17.33
C GLY A 294 6.76 18.51 -17.60
N ARG A 295 6.40 19.63 -18.24
CA ARG A 295 7.32 20.74 -18.57
C ARG A 295 7.73 21.58 -17.33
N GLY A 296 7.98 20.95 -16.18
CA GLY A 296 8.40 21.62 -14.95
C GLY A 296 7.40 22.61 -14.32
N GLY A 297 6.13 22.65 -14.75
CA GLY A 297 5.17 23.67 -14.30
C GLY A 297 4.99 23.79 -12.78
N PHE A 298 5.12 22.68 -12.04
CA PHE A 298 5.12 22.71 -10.57
C PHE A 298 6.37 23.41 -9.99
N ALA A 299 7.54 23.21 -10.61
CA ALA A 299 8.78 23.86 -10.24
C ALA A 299 8.73 25.36 -10.58
N GLN A 300 8.18 25.73 -11.75
CA GLN A 300 7.90 27.11 -12.10
C GLN A 300 6.98 27.81 -11.08
N LEU A 301 5.88 27.18 -10.67
CA LEU A 301 4.98 27.71 -9.63
C LEU A 301 5.67 27.87 -8.27
N ALA A 302 6.49 26.90 -7.87
CA ALA A 302 7.28 26.98 -6.64
C ALA A 302 8.30 28.14 -6.67
N LEU A 303 8.94 28.37 -7.82
CA LEU A 303 9.85 29.51 -8.03
C LEU A 303 9.11 30.85 -7.99
N ARG A 304 7.98 30.99 -8.71
CA ARG A 304 7.16 32.23 -8.73
C ARG A 304 6.66 32.62 -7.34
N THR A 305 6.22 31.65 -6.55
CA THR A 305 5.62 31.89 -5.22
C THR A 305 6.63 31.89 -4.07
N GLY A 306 7.90 31.60 -4.35
CA GLY A 306 8.95 31.37 -3.35
C GLY A 306 8.69 30.18 -2.43
N SER A 307 7.84 29.23 -2.86
CA SER A 307 7.41 28.09 -2.06
C SER A 307 8.46 26.99 -2.03
N PRO A 308 8.89 26.49 -0.85
CA PRO A 308 9.75 25.32 -0.77
C PRO A 308 9.05 24.10 -1.35
N ILE A 309 9.78 23.30 -2.12
CA ILE A 309 9.30 22.01 -2.62
C ILE A 309 9.66 20.94 -1.60
N VAL A 310 8.69 20.17 -1.12
CA VAL A 310 8.92 18.98 -0.30
C VAL A 310 8.65 17.76 -1.19
N PRO A 311 9.68 17.05 -1.67
CA PRO A 311 9.47 15.80 -2.39
C PRO A 311 8.88 14.75 -1.42
N VAL A 312 7.98 13.90 -1.91
CA VAL A 312 7.33 12.83 -1.15
C VAL A 312 7.41 11.54 -1.95
N SER A 313 7.90 10.45 -1.34
CA SER A 313 7.88 9.12 -1.95
C SER A 313 6.90 8.19 -1.22
N VAL A 314 5.95 7.63 -1.99
CA VAL A 314 4.90 6.73 -1.50
C VAL A 314 5.13 5.32 -2.04
N VAL A 315 5.36 4.38 -1.11
CA VAL A 315 5.46 2.93 -1.38
C VAL A 315 4.27 2.24 -0.73
N GLY A 316 3.53 1.41 -1.48
CA GLY A 316 2.30 0.73 -1.02
C GLY A 316 1.07 0.96 -1.91
N GLY A 317 0.91 2.18 -2.47
CA GLY A 317 -0.27 2.56 -3.24
C GLY A 317 -0.45 1.81 -4.57
N GLU A 318 0.60 1.25 -5.16
CA GLU A 318 0.51 0.50 -6.42
C GLU A 318 0.16 -0.99 -6.23
N GLU A 319 0.14 -1.52 -4.99
CA GLU A 319 -0.26 -2.92 -4.74
C GLU A 319 -1.67 -3.06 -4.16
N ILE A 320 -2.30 -1.98 -3.70
CA ILE A 320 -3.69 -2.03 -3.21
C ILE A 320 -4.68 -2.37 -4.33
N HIS A 321 -4.34 -2.02 -5.57
CA HIS A 321 -5.04 -2.39 -6.80
C HIS A 321 -4.01 -2.80 -7.84
N PRO A 322 -3.61 -4.09 -7.89
CA PRO A 322 -2.62 -4.55 -8.86
C PRO A 322 -3.25 -4.59 -10.26
N MET A 323 -3.26 -3.45 -10.94
CA MET A 323 -3.80 -3.30 -12.29
C MET A 323 -2.97 -4.13 -13.27
N LEU A 324 -3.60 -5.11 -13.91
CA LEU A 324 -2.98 -5.96 -14.93
C LEU A 324 -2.97 -5.25 -16.28
N ALA A 325 -4.07 -4.56 -16.61
CA ALA A 325 -4.25 -3.78 -17.83
C ALA A 325 -5.35 -2.71 -17.64
N ASP A 326 -5.44 -1.79 -18.59
CA ASP A 326 -6.54 -0.84 -18.76
C ASP A 326 -7.32 -1.18 -20.05
N LEU A 327 -8.62 -0.91 -20.08
CA LEU A 327 -9.47 -0.98 -21.27
C LEU A 327 -10.07 0.40 -21.61
N PRO A 328 -9.33 1.30 -22.29
CA PRO A 328 -9.77 2.67 -22.55
C PRO A 328 -11.10 2.79 -23.30
N ALA A 329 -11.40 1.85 -24.20
CA ALA A 329 -12.67 1.84 -24.94
C ALA A 329 -13.87 1.64 -24.01
N LEU A 330 -13.74 0.72 -23.04
CA LEU A 330 -14.79 0.44 -22.05
C LEU A 330 -14.89 1.56 -21.01
N GLY A 331 -13.75 2.16 -20.63
CA GLY A 331 -13.72 3.36 -19.79
C GLY A 331 -14.52 4.50 -20.42
N ARG A 332 -14.25 4.86 -21.69
CA ARG A 332 -15.00 5.88 -22.43
C ARG A 332 -16.49 5.57 -22.55
N MET A 333 -16.87 4.31 -22.82
CA MET A 333 -18.27 3.89 -22.91
C MET A 333 -19.04 4.08 -21.59
N LEU A 334 -18.34 3.97 -20.45
CA LEU A 334 -18.91 4.11 -19.10
C LEU A 334 -18.70 5.51 -18.49
N GLY A 335 -18.12 6.46 -19.23
CA GLY A 335 -17.81 7.81 -18.72
C GLY A 335 -16.67 7.84 -17.67
N LEU A 336 -15.85 6.80 -17.61
CA LEU A 336 -14.75 6.66 -16.65
C LEU A 336 -13.39 7.04 -17.29
N PRO A 337 -12.43 7.59 -16.51
CA PRO A 337 -11.11 7.97 -17.02
C PRO A 337 -10.28 6.80 -17.59
N TYR A 338 -10.50 5.61 -17.04
CA TYR A 338 -9.87 4.34 -17.41
C TYR A 338 -10.81 3.20 -16.93
N PHE A 339 -10.60 1.97 -17.39
CA PHE A 339 -11.31 0.78 -16.88
C PHE A 339 -10.29 -0.24 -16.34
N PRO A 340 -10.13 -0.34 -15.00
CA PRO A 340 -9.02 -1.07 -14.40
C PRO A 340 -9.26 -2.58 -14.39
N LEU A 341 -8.54 -3.36 -15.19
CA LEU A 341 -8.52 -4.82 -15.02
C LEU A 341 -7.57 -5.19 -13.88
N THR A 342 -8.08 -5.82 -12.83
CA THR A 342 -7.31 -6.34 -11.68
C THR A 342 -7.59 -7.85 -11.53
N PRO A 343 -6.83 -8.62 -10.73
CA PRO A 343 -7.13 -10.04 -10.50
C PRO A 343 -8.54 -10.31 -9.94
N THR A 344 -9.24 -9.30 -9.43
CA THR A 344 -10.55 -9.41 -8.78
C THR A 344 -11.65 -8.58 -9.43
N PHE A 345 -11.33 -7.59 -10.26
CA PHE A 345 -12.30 -6.82 -11.03
C PHE A 345 -12.08 -7.04 -12.54
N PRO A 346 -13.12 -7.38 -13.32
CA PRO A 346 -14.55 -7.30 -12.97
C PRO A 346 -15.16 -8.54 -12.29
N TRP A 347 -14.42 -9.64 -12.11
CA TRP A 347 -14.96 -10.94 -11.68
C TRP A 347 -15.76 -10.94 -10.36
N LEU A 348 -15.39 -10.13 -9.37
CA LEU A 348 -16.11 -9.99 -8.10
C LEU A 348 -17.05 -8.77 -8.07
N GLY A 349 -17.35 -8.17 -9.23
CA GLY A 349 -18.12 -6.94 -9.33
C GLY A 349 -17.50 -5.80 -8.51
N PRO A 350 -18.31 -4.94 -7.86
CA PRO A 350 -17.80 -3.83 -7.03
C PRO A 350 -16.86 -4.26 -5.89
N LEU A 351 -17.00 -5.48 -5.35
CA LEU A 351 -16.09 -6.00 -4.31
C LEU A 351 -14.66 -6.18 -4.85
N GLY A 352 -14.52 -6.41 -6.16
CA GLY A 352 -13.21 -6.49 -6.84
C GLY A 352 -12.44 -5.17 -6.86
N MET A 353 -13.10 -4.03 -6.60
CA MET A 353 -12.50 -2.70 -6.47
C MET A 353 -12.08 -2.36 -5.04
N LEU A 354 -12.34 -3.21 -4.05
CA LEU A 354 -11.87 -2.97 -2.68
C LEU A 354 -10.33 -3.03 -2.64
N PRO A 355 -9.65 -2.03 -2.06
CA PRO A 355 -8.20 -2.00 -1.98
C PRO A 355 -7.70 -3.12 -1.07
N LEU A 356 -6.64 -3.82 -1.47
CA LEU A 356 -6.00 -4.83 -0.62
C LEU A 356 -5.38 -4.18 0.64
N PRO A 357 -5.39 -4.87 1.80
CA PRO A 357 -4.57 -4.48 2.95
C PRO A 357 -3.11 -4.88 2.70
N ASN A 358 -2.18 -3.95 2.95
CA ASN A 358 -0.73 -4.14 2.83
C ASN A 358 -0.01 -3.24 3.86
N SER A 359 1.31 -3.08 3.73
CA SER A 359 2.09 -2.07 4.46
C SER A 359 2.49 -0.93 3.52
N TRP A 360 2.53 0.30 4.03
CA TRP A 360 2.94 1.49 3.29
C TRP A 360 4.11 2.21 3.97
N VAL A 361 4.95 2.88 3.17
CA VAL A 361 5.95 3.83 3.65
C VAL A 361 5.76 5.14 2.88
N ILE A 362 5.66 6.25 3.61
CA ILE A 362 5.59 7.60 3.04
C ILE A 362 6.78 8.38 3.61
N GLU A 363 7.77 8.70 2.77
CA GLU A 363 8.94 9.49 3.15
C GLU A 363 8.78 10.91 2.60
N PHE A 364 8.75 11.88 3.50
CA PHE A 364 8.79 13.31 3.22
C PHE A 364 10.26 13.73 3.24
N HIS A 365 10.79 14.11 2.07
CA HIS A 365 12.21 14.38 1.88
C HIS A 365 12.57 15.80 2.34
N GLN A 366 13.88 16.08 2.42
CA GLN A 366 14.37 17.41 2.77
C GLN A 366 13.81 18.49 1.82
N PRO A 367 13.31 19.63 2.33
CA PRO A 367 12.73 20.65 1.49
C PRO A 367 13.79 21.28 0.59
N ILE A 368 13.47 21.48 -0.68
CA ILE A 368 14.28 22.23 -1.63
C ILE A 368 13.79 23.69 -1.58
N PRO A 369 14.59 24.63 -1.03
CA PRO A 369 14.21 26.03 -1.01
C PRO A 369 14.27 26.61 -2.42
N THR A 370 13.27 27.41 -2.78
CA THR A 370 13.19 28.17 -4.04
C THR A 370 13.40 29.67 -3.82
N ARG A 371 13.08 30.16 -2.62
CA ARG A 371 13.31 31.54 -2.20
C ARG A 371 14.79 31.88 -2.26
N GLY A 372 15.12 32.93 -3.01
CA GLY A 372 16.50 33.41 -3.22
C GLY A 372 17.12 33.04 -4.57
N MET A 373 16.45 32.24 -5.42
CA MET A 373 16.96 31.89 -6.76
C MET A 373 16.91 33.04 -7.80
N GLY A 374 16.39 34.21 -7.42
CA GLY A 374 16.35 35.42 -8.25
C GLY A 374 14.98 35.66 -8.92
N PRO A 375 14.68 36.92 -9.32
CA PRO A 375 13.35 37.30 -9.81
C PRO A 375 12.98 36.69 -11.17
N GLY A 376 13.95 36.32 -12.00
CA GLY A 376 13.73 35.66 -13.29
C GLY A 376 13.74 34.13 -13.24
N ALA A 377 13.96 33.51 -12.06
CA ALA A 377 14.20 32.07 -11.94
C ALA A 377 13.07 31.20 -12.50
N ALA A 378 11.83 31.68 -12.42
CA ALA A 378 10.66 30.98 -12.92
C ALA A 378 10.54 30.93 -14.45
N ASP A 379 11.22 31.83 -15.15
CA ASP A 379 11.16 31.94 -16.61
C ASP A 379 12.45 31.38 -17.27
N ASP A 380 13.48 31.06 -16.47
CA ASP A 380 14.60 30.22 -16.86
C ASP A 380 14.16 28.75 -16.99
N ALA A 381 13.93 28.33 -18.25
CA ALA A 381 13.54 26.97 -18.57
C ALA A 381 14.58 25.90 -18.17
N ALA A 382 15.87 26.24 -18.13
CA ALA A 382 16.92 25.31 -17.74
C ALA A 382 16.88 25.06 -16.22
N LEU A 383 16.77 26.13 -15.43
CA LEU A 383 16.61 26.04 -13.97
C LEU A 383 15.31 25.31 -13.58
N VAL A 384 14.19 25.64 -14.24
CA VAL A 384 12.90 24.96 -14.02
C VAL A 384 13.01 23.45 -14.28
N MET A 385 13.71 23.04 -15.35
CA MET A 385 13.93 21.63 -15.65
C MET A 385 14.88 20.95 -14.66
N GLN A 386 16.02 21.57 -14.33
CA GLN A 386 16.96 21.06 -13.32
C GLN A 386 16.28 20.84 -11.96
N LEU A 387 15.42 21.77 -11.53
CA LEU A 387 14.66 21.65 -10.29
C LEU A 387 13.62 20.51 -10.39
N ALA A 388 12.94 20.36 -11.52
CA ALA A 388 11.98 19.29 -11.72
C ALA A 388 12.64 17.89 -11.72
N ASP A 389 13.80 17.74 -12.37
CA ASP A 389 14.55 16.50 -12.42
C ASP A 389 15.19 16.17 -11.06
N ARG A 390 15.74 17.16 -10.33
CA ARG A 390 16.21 16.98 -8.94
C ARG A 390 15.10 16.45 -8.03
N VAL A 391 13.88 16.98 -8.15
CA VAL A 391 12.72 16.50 -7.38
C VAL A 391 12.35 15.07 -7.80
N ARG A 392 12.30 14.78 -9.11
CA ARG A 392 12.02 13.44 -9.64
C ARG A 392 12.99 12.39 -9.09
N ASP A 393 14.29 12.68 -9.15
CA ASP A 393 15.33 11.73 -8.78
C ASP A 393 15.42 11.56 -7.26
N THR A 394 15.12 12.60 -6.48
CA THR A 394 14.95 12.49 -5.02
C THR A 394 13.81 11.51 -4.67
N ILE A 395 12.65 11.64 -5.33
CA ILE A 395 11.51 10.73 -5.12
C ILE A 395 11.87 9.31 -5.60
N GLN A 396 12.50 9.15 -6.76
CA GLN A 396 12.86 7.84 -7.33
C GLN A 396 13.86 7.09 -6.44
N ALA A 397 14.88 7.79 -5.91
CA ALA A 397 15.80 7.23 -4.93
C ALA A 397 15.09 6.88 -3.62
N GLY A 398 14.16 7.72 -3.16
CA GLY A 398 13.28 7.43 -2.03
C GLY A 398 12.46 6.16 -2.20
N LEU A 399 11.83 5.95 -3.36
CA LEU A 399 11.08 4.74 -3.67
C LEU A 399 11.95 3.49 -3.55
N TYR A 400 13.16 3.50 -4.12
CA TYR A 400 14.09 2.37 -4.03
C TYR A 400 14.51 2.07 -2.57
N ARG A 401 14.94 3.08 -1.80
CA ARG A 401 15.28 2.90 -0.37
C ARG A 401 14.09 2.38 0.45
N ASN A 402 12.89 2.88 0.19
CA ASN A 402 11.71 2.51 0.97
C ASN A 402 11.15 1.13 0.61
N LEU A 403 11.37 0.65 -0.62
CA LEU A 403 11.08 -0.75 -0.98
C LEU A 403 11.91 -1.73 -0.17
N GLU A 404 13.20 -1.45 0.03
CA GLU A 404 14.08 -2.27 0.89
C GLU A 404 13.64 -2.17 2.36
N ARG A 405 13.42 -0.95 2.86
CA ARG A 405 13.02 -0.68 4.26
C ARG A 405 11.63 -1.21 4.65
N ARG A 406 10.75 -1.53 3.69
CA ARG A 406 9.38 -1.98 3.99
C ARG A 406 9.30 -3.47 4.35
N GLY A 407 10.23 -4.29 3.88
CA GLY A 407 10.16 -5.74 4.08
C GLY A 407 8.98 -6.39 3.35
N ARG A 408 8.26 -7.30 4.02
CA ARG A 408 7.15 -8.06 3.42
C ARG A 408 5.94 -7.15 3.12
N VAL A 409 5.43 -7.24 1.87
CA VAL A 409 4.27 -6.47 1.38
C VAL A 409 2.98 -6.85 2.13
N PHE A 410 2.81 -8.15 2.37
CA PHE A 410 1.69 -8.74 3.10
C PHE A 410 2.26 -9.48 4.32
N GLY A 411 2.37 -8.76 5.43
CA GLY A 411 2.72 -9.29 6.76
C GLY A 411 1.56 -9.16 7.74
#